data_AF-W0Q311-F1
#
_entry.id   AF-W0Q311-F1
#
_cell.length_a   1.000
_cell.length_b   1.000
_cell.length_c   1.000
_cell.angle_alpha   90.00
_cell.angle_beta   90.00
_cell.angle_gamma   90.00
#
_symmetry.space_group_name_H-M   'P 1'
#
loop_
_entity.id
_entity.type
_entity.pdbx_description
1 polymer ?
#
loop_
_entity_poly.entity_id
_entity_poly.type
_entity_poly.pdbx_seq_one_letter_code
_entity_poly.pdbx_strand_id
1 'polypeptide(L)'
;MERMRNEIRKVKALTNKPFGVPFMLSYDFSLIPLMVDLFIEEGVPVVLDNGWLDPEIYAKLKNAGIKIICRLPNPNLADALKAQALGADILVLTGFDEGGTLPMKEVGSFNVLAEFVGKVDLPIMLAGGIADKKAVQASLALGAEGVWVGTAFIATTECRSHQKVKEWIVNSTANDLLLFRTEPYYYRSLPTQLAKKCFEMSENGATRSEIAKVMNAGTGMRLGMLEGDFDNGYVSVGNGISQIDRIKTVKELIDELMG
;
A
#
# COMPACT_ATOMS: atom_id res chain seq x y z
N MET A 1 -2.46 9.80 18.89
CA MET A 1 -3.60 9.00 19.38
C MET A 1 -4.94 9.66 19.12
N GLU A 2 -5.26 10.83 19.68
CA GLU A 2 -6.60 11.42 19.54
C GLU A 2 -7.04 11.69 18.09
N ARG A 3 -6.12 12.17 17.23
CA ARG A 3 -6.41 12.31 15.80
C ARG A 3 -6.85 10.99 15.15
N MET A 4 -6.21 9.87 15.49
CA MET A 4 -6.53 8.55 14.95
C MET A 4 -7.91 8.09 15.42
N ARG A 5 -8.22 8.27 16.71
CA ARG A 5 -9.55 8.00 17.28
C ARG A 5 -10.64 8.76 16.51
N ASN A 6 -10.41 10.03 16.23
CA ASN A 6 -11.36 10.86 15.47
C ASN A 6 -11.54 10.38 14.03
N GLU A 7 -10.47 9.95 13.34
CA GLU A 7 -10.62 9.38 11.99
C GLU A 7 -11.38 8.04 12.01
N ILE A 8 -11.14 7.17 12.99
CA ILE A 8 -11.91 5.91 13.16
C ILE A 8 -13.41 6.21 13.34
N ARG A 9 -13.75 7.17 14.20
CA ARG A 9 -15.14 7.57 14.45
C ARG A 9 -15.80 8.20 13.23
N LYS A 10 -15.06 8.95 12.41
CA LYS A 10 -15.56 9.45 11.12
C LYS A 10 -15.91 8.31 10.17
N VAL A 11 -15.07 7.28 10.05
CA VAL A 11 -15.38 6.11 9.20
C VAL A 11 -16.63 5.41 9.70
N LYS A 12 -16.76 5.15 11.01
CA LYS A 12 -17.95 4.55 11.61
C LYS A 12 -19.23 5.36 11.40
N ALA A 13 -19.14 6.69 11.36
CA ALA A 13 -20.28 7.55 11.06
C ALA A 13 -20.72 7.48 9.59
N LEU A 14 -19.83 7.06 8.68
CA LEU A 14 -20.10 6.94 7.25
C LEU A 14 -20.58 5.55 6.84
N THR A 15 -20.30 4.50 7.62
CA THR A 15 -20.65 3.13 7.25
C THR A 15 -20.79 2.19 8.46
N ASN A 16 -21.73 1.25 8.34
CA ASN A 16 -21.87 0.10 9.23
C ASN A 16 -21.14 -1.16 8.72
N LYS A 17 -20.50 -1.08 7.54
CA LYS A 17 -19.71 -2.18 6.97
C LYS A 17 -18.33 -2.24 7.63
N PRO A 18 -17.66 -3.42 7.65
CA PRO A 18 -16.30 -3.54 8.18
C PRO A 18 -15.30 -2.62 7.47
N PHE A 19 -14.30 -2.14 8.21
CA PHE A 19 -13.16 -1.36 7.69
C PHE A 19 -11.85 -1.77 8.37
N GLY A 20 -10.73 -1.54 7.71
CA GLY A 20 -9.40 -1.84 8.22
C GLY A 20 -8.63 -0.62 8.69
N VAL A 21 -7.77 -0.77 9.70
CA VAL A 21 -6.85 0.28 10.15
C VAL A 21 -5.42 -0.26 10.29
N PRO A 22 -4.39 0.39 9.70
CA PRO A 22 -3.01 0.03 9.94
C PRO A 22 -2.53 0.49 11.33
N PHE A 23 -1.80 -0.36 12.06
CA PHE A 23 -1.13 0.04 13.31
C PHE A 23 0.33 0.49 13.10
N MET A 24 0.82 0.52 11.86
CA MET A 24 2.13 1.10 11.52
C MET A 24 1.97 2.37 10.69
N LEU A 25 1.54 3.44 11.37
CA LEU A 25 1.36 4.78 10.77
C LEU A 25 2.51 5.75 11.08
N SER A 26 3.45 5.34 11.93
CA SER A 26 4.59 6.15 12.38
C SER A 26 5.88 5.37 12.22
N TYR A 27 6.99 6.08 12.03
CA TYR A 27 8.33 5.53 12.18
C TYR A 27 8.71 5.33 13.65
N ASP A 28 7.86 5.78 14.58
CA ASP A 28 7.97 5.49 16.01
C ASP A 28 7.17 4.22 16.37
N PHE A 29 7.87 3.09 16.36
CA PHE A 29 7.29 1.79 16.69
C PHE A 29 6.89 1.65 18.16
N SER A 30 7.36 2.53 19.06
CA SER A 30 6.94 2.51 20.46
C SER A 30 5.45 2.83 20.65
N LEU A 31 4.81 3.41 19.63
CA LEU A 31 3.39 3.72 19.63
C LEU A 31 2.50 2.53 19.26
N ILE A 32 3.04 1.43 18.73
CA ILE A 32 2.26 0.27 18.29
C ILE A 32 1.36 -0.28 19.42
N PRO A 33 1.86 -0.55 20.64
CA PRO A 33 1.01 -1.05 21.73
C PRO A 33 -0.17 -0.11 22.04
N LEU A 34 0.07 1.20 22.03
CA LEU A 34 -0.96 2.22 22.26
C LEU A 34 -2.01 2.24 21.12
N MET A 35 -1.58 2.07 19.87
CA MET A 35 -2.49 1.95 18.73
C MET A 35 -3.37 0.72 18.84
N VAL A 36 -2.81 -0.41 19.24
CA VAL A 36 -3.55 -1.66 19.45
C VAL A 36 -4.58 -1.51 20.56
N ASP A 37 -4.22 -0.88 21.69
CA ASP A 37 -5.18 -0.56 22.76
C ASP A 37 -6.33 0.31 22.25
N LEU A 38 -6.02 1.38 21.51
CA LEU A 38 -7.04 2.23 20.90
C LEU A 38 -7.97 1.46 19.95
N PHE A 39 -7.44 0.51 19.17
CA PHE A 39 -8.24 -0.26 18.22
C PHE A 39 -9.20 -1.21 18.93
N ILE A 40 -8.78 -1.78 20.06
CA ILE A 40 -9.62 -2.61 20.92
C ILE A 40 -10.71 -1.74 21.58
N GLU A 41 -10.32 -0.60 22.17
CA GLU A 41 -11.27 0.36 22.77
C GLU A 41 -12.33 0.83 21.77
N GLU A 42 -11.90 1.17 20.55
CA GLU A 42 -12.78 1.62 19.48
C GLU A 42 -13.38 0.44 18.70
N GLY A 43 -13.24 -0.82 19.10
CA GLY A 43 -13.85 -1.96 18.42
C GLY A 43 -13.63 -1.99 16.91
N VAL A 44 -12.39 -1.76 16.47
CA VAL A 44 -11.99 -1.83 15.06
C VAL A 44 -12.08 -3.28 14.59
N PRO A 45 -12.78 -3.60 13.48
CA PRO A 45 -13.03 -4.99 13.12
C PRO A 45 -11.82 -5.68 12.46
N VAL A 46 -10.98 -4.91 11.76
CA VAL A 46 -9.82 -5.43 11.00
C VAL A 46 -8.63 -4.50 11.18
N VAL A 47 -7.44 -5.07 11.37
CA VAL A 47 -6.18 -4.32 11.36
C VAL A 47 -5.25 -4.78 10.25
N LEU A 48 -4.40 -3.87 9.80
CA LEU A 48 -3.31 -4.16 8.86
C LEU A 48 -1.98 -4.16 9.62
N ASP A 49 -1.34 -5.33 9.68
CA ASP A 49 0.08 -5.46 9.95
C ASP A 49 0.84 -5.30 8.63
N ASN A 50 1.88 -4.47 8.60
CA ASN A 50 2.75 -4.30 7.43
C ASN A 50 4.12 -4.99 7.62
N GLY A 51 4.10 -6.20 8.18
CA GLY A 51 5.28 -7.05 8.36
C GLY A 51 5.99 -6.89 9.71
N TRP A 52 5.32 -6.41 10.75
CA TRP A 52 5.89 -6.34 12.10
C TRP A 52 6.01 -7.72 12.75
N LEU A 53 4.99 -8.58 12.57
CA LEU A 53 5.02 -9.99 12.99
C LEU A 53 5.41 -10.19 14.47
N ASP A 54 4.81 -9.38 15.35
CA ASP A 54 5.02 -9.43 16.80
C ASP A 54 4.01 -10.36 17.48
N PRO A 55 4.48 -11.41 18.19
CA PRO A 55 3.58 -12.38 18.81
C PRO A 55 2.63 -11.82 19.86
N GLU A 56 3.08 -10.84 20.66
CA GLU A 56 2.27 -10.28 21.74
C GLU A 56 1.15 -9.40 21.18
N ILE A 57 1.48 -8.58 20.17
CA ILE A 57 0.50 -7.76 19.45
C ILE A 57 -0.55 -8.65 18.77
N TYR A 58 -0.12 -9.71 18.08
CA TYR A 58 -1.04 -10.64 17.43
C TYR A 58 -1.96 -11.32 18.45
N ALA A 59 -1.41 -11.87 19.54
CA ALA A 59 -2.20 -12.50 20.59
C ALA A 59 -3.24 -11.53 21.17
N LYS A 60 -2.85 -10.28 21.45
CA LYS A 60 -3.73 -9.23 21.96
C LYS A 60 -4.88 -8.91 21.01
N LEU A 61 -4.60 -8.75 19.71
CA LEU A 61 -5.61 -8.50 18.68
C LEU A 61 -6.58 -9.68 18.51
N LYS A 62 -6.05 -10.91 18.49
CA LYS A 62 -6.88 -12.13 18.37
C LYS A 62 -7.78 -12.33 19.59
N ASN A 63 -7.27 -12.10 20.80
CA ASN A 63 -8.04 -12.16 22.03
C ASN A 63 -9.19 -11.15 22.07
N ALA A 64 -9.03 -10.01 21.40
CA ALA A 64 -10.07 -9.00 21.22
C ALA A 64 -11.04 -9.30 20.05
N GLY A 65 -10.86 -10.42 19.34
CA GLY A 65 -11.69 -10.79 18.19
C GLY A 65 -11.43 -9.98 16.92
N ILE A 66 -10.32 -9.23 16.84
CA ILE A 66 -9.96 -8.40 15.69
C ILE A 66 -9.30 -9.26 14.61
N LYS A 67 -9.73 -9.08 13.36
CA LYS A 67 -9.12 -9.75 12.20
C LYS A 67 -7.81 -9.09 11.79
N ILE A 68 -6.82 -9.89 11.42
CA ILE A 68 -5.48 -9.41 11.08
C ILE A 68 -5.21 -9.69 9.60
N ILE A 69 -5.04 -8.62 8.82
CA ILE A 69 -4.45 -8.70 7.49
C ILE A 69 -2.95 -8.44 7.65
N CYS A 70 -2.12 -9.40 7.25
CA CYS A 70 -0.67 -9.25 7.25
C CYS A 70 -0.18 -8.97 5.82
N ARG A 71 0.38 -7.79 5.60
CA ARG A 71 1.04 -7.41 4.35
C ARG A 71 2.54 -7.49 4.52
N LEU A 72 3.19 -8.31 3.71
CA LEU A 72 4.66 -8.39 3.71
C LEU A 72 5.21 -7.38 2.69
N PRO A 73 5.93 -6.33 3.11
CA PRO A 73 6.53 -5.36 2.20
C PRO A 73 7.71 -5.96 1.41
N ASN A 74 8.32 -7.01 1.95
CA ASN A 74 9.34 -7.81 1.27
C ASN A 74 8.95 -9.28 1.39
N PRO A 75 8.05 -9.77 0.53
CA PRO A 75 7.54 -11.13 0.64
C PRO A 75 8.67 -12.16 0.64
N ASN A 76 8.64 -13.05 1.63
CA ASN A 76 9.46 -14.27 1.67
C ASN A 76 8.68 -15.35 2.44
N LEU A 77 8.95 -16.63 2.14
CA LEU A 77 8.18 -17.74 2.69
C LEU A 77 8.30 -17.85 4.22
N ALA A 78 9.45 -17.52 4.80
CA ALA A 78 9.65 -17.59 6.24
C ALA A 78 8.71 -16.64 7.00
N ASP A 79 8.61 -15.40 6.54
CA ASP A 79 7.72 -14.40 7.14
C ASP A 79 6.24 -14.72 6.90
N ALA A 80 5.88 -15.29 5.74
CA ALA A 80 4.52 -15.74 5.47
C ALA A 80 4.08 -16.88 6.40
N LEU A 81 4.94 -17.88 6.59
CA LEU A 81 4.70 -18.98 7.53
C LEU A 81 4.68 -18.48 8.98
N LYS A 82 5.52 -17.49 9.32
CA LYS A 82 5.46 -16.82 10.63
C LYS A 82 4.13 -16.09 10.82
N ALA A 83 3.65 -15.33 9.84
CA ALA A 83 2.34 -14.65 9.91
C ALA A 83 1.19 -15.65 10.14
N GLN A 84 1.23 -16.79 9.45
CA GLN A 84 0.29 -17.90 9.66
C GLN A 84 0.38 -18.46 11.08
N ALA A 85 1.58 -18.75 11.57
CA ALA A 85 1.79 -19.29 12.92
C ALA A 85 1.31 -18.32 14.02
N LEU A 86 1.43 -17.01 13.80
CA LEU A 86 0.92 -15.98 14.70
C LEU A 86 -0.61 -15.79 14.63
N GLY A 87 -1.26 -16.38 13.62
CA GLY A 87 -2.71 -16.34 13.46
C GLY A 87 -3.23 -15.15 12.65
N ALA A 88 -2.45 -14.64 11.69
CA ALA A 88 -3.01 -13.77 10.64
C ALA A 88 -4.24 -14.41 9.99
N ASP A 89 -5.20 -13.60 9.55
CA ASP A 89 -6.42 -14.07 8.88
C ASP A 89 -6.30 -13.98 7.35
N ILE A 90 -5.50 -13.04 6.82
CA ILE A 90 -5.26 -12.84 5.38
C ILE A 90 -3.79 -12.46 5.18
N LEU A 91 -3.16 -12.99 4.14
CA LEU A 91 -1.82 -12.59 3.69
C LEU A 91 -1.92 -11.70 2.44
N VAL A 92 -1.27 -10.55 2.45
CA VAL A 92 -1.12 -9.68 1.27
C VAL A 92 0.30 -9.80 0.75
N LEU A 93 0.44 -10.31 -0.47
CA LEU A 93 1.72 -10.43 -1.16
C LEU A 93 1.90 -9.26 -2.11
N THR A 94 3.04 -8.57 -2.00
CA THR A 94 3.29 -7.37 -2.78
C THR A 94 4.43 -7.57 -3.77
N GLY A 95 4.13 -7.38 -5.06
CA GLY A 95 5.16 -7.35 -6.10
C GLY A 95 5.71 -5.96 -6.37
N PHE A 96 6.79 -5.92 -7.13
CA PHE A 96 7.49 -4.70 -7.55
C PHE A 96 6.64 -3.78 -8.44
N ASP A 97 5.46 -4.22 -8.87
CA ASP A 97 4.47 -3.43 -9.63
C ASP A 97 3.68 -2.43 -8.75
N GLU A 98 3.90 -2.42 -7.43
CA GLU A 98 3.23 -1.50 -6.51
C GLU A 98 3.66 -0.03 -6.68
N GLY A 99 2.90 0.86 -6.03
CA GLY A 99 3.34 2.22 -5.71
C GLY A 99 3.58 2.35 -4.21
N GLY A 100 4.17 3.46 -3.79
CA GLY A 100 4.62 3.68 -2.41
C GLY A 100 6.06 3.26 -2.23
N THR A 101 6.32 2.54 -1.13
CA THR A 101 7.63 1.95 -0.83
C THR A 101 7.68 0.56 -1.44
N LEU A 102 8.42 0.40 -2.54
CA LEU A 102 8.49 -0.86 -3.27
C LEU A 102 9.34 -1.91 -2.53
N PRO A 103 9.14 -3.21 -2.82
CA PRO A 103 9.98 -4.28 -2.29
C PRO A 103 11.44 -4.08 -2.69
N MET A 104 12.36 -4.59 -1.87
CA MET A 104 13.81 -4.54 -2.13
C MET A 104 14.24 -5.42 -3.30
N LYS A 105 13.40 -6.39 -3.71
CA LYS A 105 13.62 -7.30 -4.83
C LYS A 105 12.69 -6.93 -5.97
N GLU A 106 13.24 -6.87 -7.18
CA GLU A 106 12.54 -6.46 -8.40
C GLU A 106 11.77 -7.63 -9.03
N VAL A 107 10.85 -8.22 -8.26
CA VAL A 107 10.03 -9.36 -8.68
C VAL A 107 8.59 -8.89 -8.89
N GLY A 108 8.06 -9.09 -10.10
CA GLY A 108 6.69 -8.70 -10.46
C GLY A 108 5.62 -9.46 -9.66
N SER A 109 4.44 -8.86 -9.52
CA SER A 109 3.36 -9.35 -8.65
C SER A 109 2.94 -10.79 -8.94
N PHE A 110 2.80 -11.18 -10.22
CA PHE A 110 2.42 -12.56 -10.56
C PHE A 110 3.49 -13.60 -10.23
N ASN A 111 4.78 -13.25 -10.35
CA ASN A 111 5.87 -14.13 -9.94
C ASN A 111 5.93 -14.27 -8.42
N VAL A 112 5.70 -13.17 -7.69
CA VAL A 112 5.56 -13.22 -6.23
C VAL A 112 4.40 -14.14 -5.87
N LEU A 113 3.21 -13.98 -6.44
CA LEU A 113 2.06 -14.83 -6.10
C LEU A 113 2.36 -16.33 -6.33
N ALA A 114 2.91 -16.67 -7.50
CA ALA A 114 3.21 -18.04 -7.87
C ALA A 114 4.22 -18.72 -6.93
N GLU A 115 5.06 -17.95 -6.23
CA GLU A 115 6.00 -18.52 -5.25
C GLU A 115 5.29 -19.04 -3.99
N PHE A 116 4.15 -18.47 -3.60
CA PHE A 116 3.51 -18.73 -2.30
C PHE A 116 2.24 -19.60 -2.40
N VAL A 117 1.56 -19.56 -3.55
CA VAL A 117 0.34 -20.36 -3.76
C VAL A 117 0.65 -21.85 -3.54
N GLY A 118 -0.15 -22.49 -2.69
CA GLY A 118 0.02 -23.89 -2.28
C GLY A 118 1.11 -24.15 -1.23
N LYS A 119 1.80 -23.11 -0.74
CA LYS A 119 2.81 -23.23 0.35
C LYS A 119 2.38 -22.54 1.65
N VAL A 120 1.29 -21.78 1.60
CA VAL A 120 0.72 -21.05 2.74
C VAL A 120 -0.79 -21.33 2.75
N ASP A 121 -1.34 -21.61 3.93
CA ASP A 121 -2.74 -22.01 4.11
C ASP A 121 -3.69 -20.81 4.29
N LEU A 122 -3.14 -19.61 4.52
CA LEU A 122 -3.92 -18.38 4.63
C LEU A 122 -4.49 -17.95 3.27
N PRO A 123 -5.69 -17.33 3.23
CA PRO A 123 -6.17 -16.64 2.05
C PRO A 123 -5.19 -15.55 1.60
N ILE A 124 -4.82 -15.58 0.32
CA ILE A 124 -3.84 -14.66 -0.26
C ILE A 124 -4.54 -13.57 -1.08
N MET A 125 -4.21 -12.32 -0.78
CA MET A 125 -4.51 -11.17 -1.64
C MET A 125 -3.25 -10.73 -2.39
N LEU A 126 -3.37 -10.48 -3.69
CA LEU A 126 -2.27 -9.94 -4.48
C LEU A 126 -2.28 -8.41 -4.48
N ALA A 127 -1.11 -7.78 -4.27
CA ALA A 127 -0.90 -6.35 -4.38
C ALA A 127 0.14 -6.01 -5.48
N GLY A 128 -0.04 -4.84 -6.10
CA GLY A 128 0.85 -4.30 -7.13
C GLY A 128 0.35 -4.56 -8.54
N GLY A 129 0.34 -3.52 -9.38
CA GLY A 129 -0.08 -3.62 -10.79
C GLY A 129 -1.58 -3.75 -11.05
N ILE A 130 -2.42 -3.94 -10.04
CA ILE A 130 -3.86 -4.21 -10.22
C ILE A 130 -4.64 -2.89 -10.31
N ALA A 131 -5.31 -2.66 -11.44
CA ALA A 131 -6.12 -1.47 -11.67
C ALA A 131 -7.39 -1.71 -12.51
N ASP A 132 -7.55 -2.90 -13.10
CA ASP A 132 -8.69 -3.26 -13.94
C ASP A 132 -9.17 -4.70 -13.68
N LYS A 133 -10.31 -5.04 -14.26
CA LYS A 133 -10.92 -6.38 -14.17
C LYS A 133 -9.97 -7.49 -14.63
N LYS A 134 -9.20 -7.26 -15.71
CA LYS A 134 -8.32 -8.30 -16.26
C LYS A 134 -7.22 -8.65 -15.26
N ALA A 135 -6.63 -7.65 -14.59
CA ALA A 135 -5.66 -7.88 -13.53
C ALA A 135 -6.29 -8.62 -12.34
N VAL A 136 -7.54 -8.31 -11.96
CA VAL A 136 -8.28 -9.07 -10.94
C VAL A 136 -8.44 -10.54 -11.36
N GLN A 137 -8.96 -10.79 -12.55
CA GLN A 137 -9.17 -12.14 -13.07
C GLN A 137 -7.87 -12.94 -13.18
N ALA A 138 -6.78 -12.31 -13.64
CA ALA A 138 -5.46 -12.94 -13.71
C ALA A 138 -4.93 -13.29 -12.31
N SER A 139 -5.15 -12.40 -11.32
CA SER A 139 -4.75 -12.67 -9.93
C SER A 139 -5.50 -13.88 -9.36
N LEU A 140 -6.81 -13.96 -9.57
CA LEU A 140 -7.64 -15.08 -9.13
C LEU A 140 -7.26 -16.39 -9.84
N ALA A 141 -7.00 -16.34 -11.15
CA ALA A 141 -6.59 -17.49 -11.94
C ALA A 141 -5.23 -18.08 -11.49
N LEU A 142 -4.35 -17.24 -10.94
CA LEU A 142 -3.07 -17.65 -10.38
C LEU A 142 -3.16 -18.16 -8.93
N GLY A 143 -4.36 -18.17 -8.32
CA GLY A 143 -4.59 -18.72 -7.00
C GLY A 143 -4.66 -17.69 -5.87
N ALA A 144 -4.74 -16.39 -6.17
CA ALA A 144 -5.17 -15.43 -5.16
C ALA A 144 -6.67 -15.57 -4.87
N GLU A 145 -7.07 -15.25 -3.64
CA GLU A 145 -8.47 -15.22 -3.20
C GLU A 145 -9.01 -13.79 -3.05
N GLY A 146 -8.17 -12.80 -3.34
CA GLY A 146 -8.55 -11.40 -3.43
C GLY A 146 -7.43 -10.53 -3.98
N VAL A 147 -7.68 -9.22 -4.01
CA VAL A 147 -6.73 -8.23 -4.54
C VAL A 147 -6.61 -7.03 -3.61
N TRP A 148 -5.44 -6.40 -3.61
CA TRP A 148 -5.14 -5.18 -2.88
C TRP A 148 -4.82 -4.06 -3.87
N VAL A 149 -5.79 -3.18 -4.07
CA VAL A 149 -5.74 -2.13 -5.10
C VAL A 149 -5.38 -0.79 -4.47
N GLY A 150 -4.41 -0.09 -5.05
CA GLY A 150 -3.93 1.22 -4.58
C GLY A 150 -4.17 2.33 -5.60
N THR A 151 -3.37 2.38 -6.67
CA THR A 151 -3.35 3.46 -7.66
C THR A 151 -4.73 3.80 -8.21
N ALA A 152 -5.55 2.80 -8.54
CA ALA A 152 -6.90 3.03 -9.09
C ALA A 152 -7.81 3.77 -8.09
N PHE A 153 -7.70 3.50 -6.80
CA PHE A 153 -8.46 4.23 -5.77
C PHE A 153 -7.99 5.68 -5.61
N ILE A 154 -6.75 6.02 -5.99
CA ILE A 154 -6.29 7.42 -5.97
C ILE A 154 -7.06 8.24 -7.00
N ALA A 155 -7.31 7.68 -8.19
CA ALA A 155 -8.09 8.29 -9.25
C ALA A 155 -9.62 8.17 -9.03
N THR A 156 -10.07 8.29 -7.79
CA THR A 156 -11.50 8.34 -7.45
C THR A 156 -11.94 9.70 -6.92
N THR A 157 -13.22 10.02 -7.06
CA THR A 157 -13.80 11.28 -6.57
C THR A 157 -13.68 11.44 -5.05
N GLU A 158 -13.82 10.35 -4.32
CA GLU A 158 -13.81 10.28 -2.85
C GLU A 158 -12.39 10.35 -2.27
N CYS A 159 -11.37 10.01 -3.06
CA CYS A 159 -9.99 10.13 -2.63
C CYS A 159 -9.61 11.59 -2.38
N ARG A 160 -8.89 11.86 -1.29
CA ARG A 160 -8.50 13.21 -0.88
C ARG A 160 -7.23 13.75 -1.54
N SER A 161 -6.57 12.95 -2.38
CA SER A 161 -5.38 13.39 -3.12
C SER A 161 -5.70 14.63 -3.96
N HIS A 162 -4.70 15.48 -4.15
CA HIS A 162 -4.80 16.71 -4.91
C HIS A 162 -5.38 16.44 -6.31
N GLN A 163 -6.28 17.29 -6.80
CA GLN A 163 -7.00 17.05 -8.06
C GLN A 163 -6.07 16.78 -9.25
N LYS A 164 -5.00 17.57 -9.39
CA LYS A 164 -3.96 17.38 -10.40
C LYS A 164 -3.26 16.01 -10.35
N VAL A 165 -3.16 15.38 -9.17
CA VAL A 165 -2.61 14.01 -9.04
C VAL A 165 -3.53 13.00 -9.72
N LYS A 166 -4.84 13.13 -9.52
CA LYS A 166 -5.83 12.25 -10.15
C LYS A 166 -5.81 12.40 -11.67
N GLU A 167 -5.71 13.64 -12.14
CA GLU A 167 -5.60 13.97 -13.58
C GLU A 167 -4.30 13.44 -14.19
N TRP A 168 -3.17 13.54 -13.48
CA TRP A 168 -1.92 12.93 -13.95
C TRP A 168 -2.01 11.42 -14.02
N ILE A 169 -2.63 10.76 -13.03
CA ILE A 169 -2.83 9.30 -13.07
C ILE A 169 -3.58 8.88 -14.34
N VAL A 170 -4.63 9.60 -14.71
CA VAL A 170 -5.41 9.33 -15.92
C VAL A 170 -4.63 9.60 -17.21
N ASN A 171 -3.75 10.61 -17.21
CA ASN A 171 -3.02 11.05 -18.40
C ASN A 171 -1.59 10.48 -18.48
N SER A 172 -1.28 9.42 -17.74
CA SER A 172 0.06 8.82 -17.72
C SER A 172 -0.01 7.31 -17.82
N THR A 173 1.10 6.74 -18.26
CA THR A 173 1.31 5.30 -18.38
C THR A 173 2.45 4.88 -17.46
N ALA A 174 2.63 3.57 -17.29
CA ALA A 174 3.75 3.02 -16.53
C ALA A 174 5.12 3.46 -17.09
N ASN A 175 5.21 3.77 -18.39
CA ASN A 175 6.45 4.23 -19.03
C ASN A 175 6.84 5.67 -18.63
N ASP A 176 5.90 6.46 -18.12
CA ASP A 176 6.15 7.84 -17.68
C ASP A 176 6.69 7.90 -16.23
N LEU A 177 6.71 6.76 -15.54
CA LEU A 177 7.09 6.69 -14.13
C LEU A 177 8.61 6.65 -13.96
N LEU A 178 9.08 7.47 -13.03
CA LEU A 178 10.48 7.53 -12.63
C LEU A 178 10.73 6.57 -11.46
N LEU A 179 11.74 5.70 -11.60
CA LEU A 179 12.18 4.77 -10.57
C LEU A 179 13.50 5.25 -9.98
N PHE A 180 13.55 5.43 -8.66
CA PHE A 180 14.78 5.75 -7.95
C PHE A 180 14.84 5.00 -6.63
N ARG A 181 16.04 4.90 -6.05
CA ARG A 181 16.27 4.10 -4.85
C ARG A 181 16.91 4.91 -3.73
N THR A 182 16.35 4.80 -2.54
CA THR A 182 16.95 5.29 -1.30
C THR A 182 17.34 4.12 -0.40
N GLU A 183 17.93 4.39 0.76
CA GLU A 183 18.27 3.31 1.69
C GLU A 183 17.05 3.01 2.58
N PRO A 184 16.48 1.79 2.56
CA PRO A 184 16.82 0.61 1.73
C PRO A 184 15.95 0.43 0.45
N TYR A 185 14.91 1.25 0.28
CA TYR A 185 13.77 0.97 -0.60
C TYR A 185 13.80 1.66 -1.97
N TYR A 186 13.06 1.08 -2.92
CA TYR A 186 12.74 1.72 -4.19
C TYR A 186 11.47 2.57 -4.07
N TYR A 187 11.38 3.59 -4.91
CA TYR A 187 10.21 4.44 -5.06
C TYR A 187 9.95 4.65 -6.55
N ARG A 188 8.68 4.54 -6.93
CA ARG A 188 8.19 4.81 -8.28
C ARG A 188 7.27 6.01 -8.23
N SER A 189 7.48 6.99 -9.10
CA SER A 189 6.71 8.23 -9.04
C SER A 189 6.41 8.84 -10.40
N LEU A 190 5.28 9.53 -10.51
CA LEU A 190 5.03 10.49 -11.58
C LEU A 190 6.10 11.60 -11.59
N PRO A 191 6.39 12.24 -12.74
CA PRO A 191 7.55 13.11 -12.92
C PRO A 191 7.37 14.53 -12.32
N THR A 192 7.24 14.60 -11.00
CA THR A 192 7.38 15.83 -10.20
C THR A 192 8.81 16.38 -10.26
N GLN A 193 9.05 17.63 -9.86
CA GLN A 193 10.41 18.19 -9.86
C GLN A 193 11.31 17.45 -8.86
N LEU A 194 10.78 17.11 -7.68
CA LEU A 194 11.52 16.28 -6.72
C LEU A 194 11.82 14.89 -7.28
N ALA A 195 10.85 14.21 -7.89
CA ALA A 195 11.07 12.87 -8.45
C ALA A 195 12.10 12.88 -9.59
N LYS A 196 12.06 13.87 -10.48
CA LYS A 196 13.07 14.06 -11.54
C LYS A 196 14.46 14.24 -10.94
N LYS A 197 14.60 15.10 -9.93
CA LYS A 197 15.87 15.29 -9.23
C LYS A 197 16.38 13.99 -8.59
N CYS A 198 15.53 13.24 -7.89
CA CYS A 198 15.91 11.97 -7.29
C CYS A 198 16.31 10.92 -8.34
N PHE A 199 15.58 10.87 -9.46
CA PHE A 199 15.88 10.01 -10.60
C PHE A 199 17.23 10.37 -11.24
N GLU A 200 17.46 11.65 -11.57
CA GLU A 200 18.73 12.13 -12.13
C GLU A 200 19.91 11.87 -11.18
N MET A 201 19.73 12.06 -9.88
CA MET A 201 20.76 11.70 -8.88
C MET A 201 21.09 10.20 -8.93
N SER A 202 20.07 9.34 -9.05
CA SER A 202 20.23 7.89 -9.18
C SER A 202 21.01 7.53 -10.45
N GLU A 203 20.63 8.09 -11.60
CA GLU A 203 21.29 7.84 -12.89
C GLU A 203 22.75 8.34 -12.92
N ASN A 204 23.06 9.39 -12.16
CA ASN A 204 24.41 9.94 -12.03
C ASN A 204 25.24 9.27 -10.91
N GLY A 205 24.76 8.17 -10.31
CA GLY A 205 25.52 7.38 -9.35
C GLY A 205 25.59 7.97 -7.94
N ALA A 206 24.69 8.88 -7.57
CA ALA A 206 24.58 9.34 -6.19
C ALA A 206 24.27 8.17 -5.24
N THR A 207 24.77 8.24 -4.02
CA THR A 207 24.49 7.21 -3.02
C THR A 207 23.03 7.27 -2.59
N ARG A 208 22.49 6.11 -2.18
CA ARG A 208 21.12 5.99 -1.66
C ARG A 208 20.83 6.90 -0.46
N SER A 209 21.84 7.15 0.37
CA SER A 209 21.75 8.08 1.51
C SER A 209 21.62 9.54 1.06
N GLU A 210 22.32 9.94 0.00
CA GLU A 210 22.19 11.29 -0.57
C GLU A 210 20.80 11.50 -1.16
N ILE A 211 20.26 10.51 -1.89
CA ILE A 211 18.90 10.58 -2.44
C ILE A 211 17.87 10.61 -1.29
N ALA A 212 18.08 9.83 -0.21
CA ALA A 212 17.20 9.83 0.97
C ALA A 212 17.07 11.22 1.62
N LYS A 213 18.18 11.97 1.71
CA LYS A 213 18.20 13.33 2.27
C LYS A 213 17.39 14.32 1.43
N VAL A 214 17.26 14.07 0.13
CA VAL A 214 16.51 14.92 -0.80
C VAL A 214 15.03 14.54 -0.86
N MET A 215 14.71 13.24 -0.85
CA MET A 215 13.35 12.72 -1.05
C MET A 215 12.35 13.13 0.05
N ASN A 216 12.81 13.61 1.21
CA ASN A 216 11.96 13.95 2.37
C ASN A 216 11.11 12.78 2.91
N ALA A 217 11.53 11.53 2.70
CA ALA A 217 10.87 10.31 3.19
C ALA A 217 9.34 10.33 2.99
N GLY A 218 8.56 9.83 3.96
CA GLY A 218 7.10 9.84 3.92
C GLY A 218 6.46 11.23 3.84
N THR A 219 7.17 12.29 4.23
CA THR A 219 6.68 13.67 4.10
C THR A 219 6.56 14.09 2.63
N GLY A 220 7.48 13.64 1.77
CA GLY A 220 7.44 13.92 0.34
C GLY A 220 6.16 13.41 -0.35
N MET A 221 5.65 12.23 0.06
CA MET A 221 4.36 11.73 -0.43
C MET A 221 3.20 12.61 0.01
N ARG A 222 3.16 13.05 1.27
CA ARG A 222 2.11 13.97 1.75
C ARG A 222 2.12 15.26 0.94
N LEU A 223 3.29 15.88 0.77
CA LEU A 223 3.45 17.13 0.03
C LEU A 223 2.96 16.98 -1.42
N GLY A 224 3.42 15.96 -2.14
CA GLY A 224 3.08 15.77 -3.54
C GLY A 224 1.65 15.25 -3.76
N MET A 225 1.24 14.24 -3.01
CA MET A 225 -0.04 13.55 -3.24
C MET A 225 -1.24 14.29 -2.65
N LEU A 226 -1.10 14.86 -1.45
CA LEU A 226 -2.22 15.50 -0.75
C LEU A 226 -2.23 17.01 -0.90
N GLU A 227 -1.07 17.66 -0.78
CA GLU A 227 -0.97 19.13 -0.73
C GLU A 227 -0.71 19.77 -2.10
N GLY A 228 -0.31 18.98 -3.10
CA GLY A 228 -0.03 19.46 -4.45
C GLY A 228 1.27 20.25 -4.58
N ASP A 229 2.20 20.11 -3.62
CA ASP A 229 3.55 20.63 -3.72
C ASP A 229 4.41 19.65 -4.54
N PHE A 230 4.40 19.86 -5.86
CA PHE A 230 5.16 19.04 -6.82
C PHE A 230 6.63 19.47 -6.96
N ASP A 231 7.04 20.53 -6.25
CA ASP A 231 8.42 20.98 -6.21
C ASP A 231 9.20 20.25 -5.12
N ASN A 232 8.57 20.06 -3.94
CA ASN A 232 9.17 19.42 -2.76
C ASN A 232 8.56 18.06 -2.42
N GLY A 233 7.58 17.60 -3.18
CA GLY A 233 6.88 16.34 -2.99
C GLY A 233 6.91 15.45 -4.22
N TYR A 234 6.62 14.17 -4.02
CA TYR A 234 6.55 13.18 -5.08
C TYR A 234 5.21 12.43 -5.02
N VAL A 235 4.80 11.88 -6.16
CA VAL A 235 3.50 11.23 -6.34
C VAL A 235 3.72 9.76 -6.67
N SER A 236 3.57 8.89 -5.68
CA SER A 236 3.91 7.48 -5.85
C SER A 236 2.71 6.64 -6.27
N VAL A 237 2.90 5.86 -7.34
CA VAL A 237 1.86 5.08 -8.03
C VAL A 237 2.47 3.81 -8.62
N GLY A 238 1.67 2.74 -8.70
CA GLY A 238 2.07 1.45 -9.27
C GLY A 238 1.87 1.33 -10.78
N ASN A 239 2.47 0.29 -11.37
CA ASN A 239 2.49 0.02 -12.81
C ASN A 239 1.10 -0.20 -13.44
N GLY A 240 0.08 -0.49 -12.62
CA GLY A 240 -1.32 -0.58 -13.07
C GLY A 240 -1.90 0.75 -13.56
N ILE A 241 -1.18 1.86 -13.38
CA ILE A 241 -1.60 3.21 -13.83
C ILE A 241 -2.10 3.24 -15.28
N SER A 242 -1.49 2.48 -16.18
CA SER A 242 -1.82 2.47 -17.62
C SER A 242 -3.25 2.02 -17.93
N GLN A 243 -3.96 1.40 -16.98
CA GLN A 243 -5.35 0.95 -17.16
C GLN A 243 -6.39 1.95 -16.62
N ILE A 244 -5.95 3.07 -16.06
CA ILE A 244 -6.84 4.07 -15.45
C ILE A 244 -7.14 5.16 -16.49
N ASP A 245 -8.35 5.12 -17.04
CA ASP A 245 -8.76 5.93 -18.20
C ASP A 245 -9.54 7.21 -17.84
N ARG A 246 -10.07 7.29 -16.62
CA ARG A 246 -10.81 8.46 -16.11
C ARG A 246 -10.88 8.45 -14.59
N ILE A 247 -11.23 9.61 -14.02
CA ILE A 247 -11.58 9.71 -12.59
C ILE A 247 -12.98 9.11 -12.40
N LYS A 248 -13.09 8.12 -11.53
CA LYS A 248 -14.34 7.37 -11.27
C LYS A 248 -14.88 7.65 -9.86
N THR A 249 -16.12 7.34 -9.59
CA THR A 249 -16.54 7.13 -8.19
C THR A 249 -15.94 5.81 -7.67
N VAL A 250 -15.80 5.67 -6.35
CA VAL A 250 -15.40 4.39 -5.74
C VAL A 250 -16.36 3.27 -6.12
N LYS A 251 -17.67 3.60 -6.23
CA LYS A 251 -18.68 2.62 -6.65
C LYS A 251 -18.44 2.11 -8.07
N GLU A 252 -18.25 3.00 -9.04
CA GLU A 252 -17.98 2.61 -10.42
C GLU A 252 -16.70 1.78 -10.53
N LEU A 253 -15.64 2.17 -9.82
CA LEU A 253 -14.40 1.39 -9.79
C LEU A 253 -14.63 -0.03 -9.26
N ILE A 254 -15.34 -0.19 -8.14
CA ILE A 254 -15.66 -1.51 -7.60
C ILE A 254 -16.52 -2.33 -8.57
N ASP A 255 -17.56 -1.73 -9.14
CA ASP A 255 -18.43 -2.40 -10.10
C ASP A 255 -17.65 -2.88 -11.33
N GLU A 256 -16.69 -2.09 -11.83
CA GLU A 256 -15.83 -2.48 -12.95
C GLU A 256 -14.80 -3.56 -12.59
N LEU A 257 -14.24 -3.54 -11.38
CA LEU A 257 -13.29 -4.56 -10.93
C LEU A 257 -13.97 -5.93 -10.72
N MET A 258 -15.24 -5.92 -10.31
CA MET A 258 -15.98 -7.13 -9.91
C MET A 258 -16.93 -7.68 -10.98
N GLY A 259 -17.48 -6.82 -11.85
CA GLY A 259 -18.50 -7.19 -12.85
C GLY A 259 -17.88 -7.73 -14.12
#